data_AF-A0A096BG37-F1
#
_entry.id   AF-A0A096BG37-F1
#
_cell.length_a   1.000
_cell.length_b   1.000
_cell.length_c   1.000
_cell.angle_alpha   90.00
_cell.angle_beta   90.00
_cell.angle_gamma   90.00
#
_symmetry.space_group_name_H-M   'P 1'
#
loop_
_entity.id
_entity.type
_entity.pdbx_description
1 polymer ?
#
loop_
_entity_poly.entity_id
_entity_poly.type
_entity_poly.pdbx_seq_one_letter_code
_entity_poly.pdbx_strand_id
1 'polypeptide(L)'
;MLEKKDKQQSIYSILYNKISEDHLLKQINRAVDFSFVNDIFEDSYCKYYGRLAKEREMMIKLLVLEYLYNLSDREVIREANLNIAYMWFLGINPEEELPDASLLSKFRTQRLKDVSVDEIMKEIE
;
A
#
# COMPACT_ATOMS: atom_id res chain seq x y z
N MET A 1 11.75 15.52 9.85
CA MET A 1 10.62 15.36 8.92
C MET A 1 11.18 14.96 7.58
N LEU A 2 11.03 13.69 7.19
CA LEU A 2 11.29 13.27 5.82
C LEU A 2 10.20 13.91 4.96
N GLU A 3 10.57 14.71 3.96
CA GLU A 3 9.60 15.28 3.01
C GLU A 3 8.76 14.13 2.42
N LYS A 4 7.43 14.24 2.52
CA LYS A 4 6.51 13.36 1.76
C LYS A 4 6.70 13.69 0.28
N LYS A 5 7.73 13.11 -0.35
CA LYS A 5 7.92 13.20 -1.81
C LYS A 5 6.71 12.57 -2.46
N ASP A 6 6.08 13.34 -3.34
CA ASP A 6 4.97 12.86 -4.13
C ASP A 6 5.43 11.63 -4.94
N LYS A 7 4.82 10.48 -4.67
CA LYS A 7 5.28 9.17 -5.19
C LYS A 7 4.90 8.98 -6.66
N GLN A 8 3.99 9.83 -7.16
CA GLN A 8 3.34 9.73 -8.47
C GLN A 8 3.75 10.90 -9.38
N GLN A 9 4.97 10.84 -9.92
CA GLN A 9 5.56 11.92 -10.72
C GLN A 9 5.50 11.65 -12.24
N SER A 10 4.96 10.50 -12.64
CA SER A 10 4.79 10.17 -14.06
C SER A 10 3.75 11.07 -14.74
N ILE A 11 3.94 11.31 -16.04
CA ILE A 11 2.94 11.98 -16.91
C ILE A 11 1.60 11.21 -16.85
N TYR A 12 1.63 9.88 -16.75
CA TYR A 12 0.41 9.07 -16.70
C TYR A 12 -0.39 9.28 -15.41
N SER A 13 0.21 9.83 -14.35
CA SER A 13 -0.49 10.14 -13.08
C SER A 13 -1.66 11.12 -13.27
N ILE A 14 -1.71 11.85 -14.40
CA ILE A 14 -2.87 12.65 -14.80
C ILE A 14 -4.17 11.83 -14.84
N LEU A 15 -4.09 10.52 -15.07
CA LEU A 15 -5.24 9.60 -15.05
C LEU A 15 -5.93 9.57 -13.68
N TYR A 16 -5.20 9.82 -12.59
CA TYR A 16 -5.76 9.84 -11.24
C TYR A 16 -6.71 11.00 -10.98
N ASN A 17 -6.70 12.05 -11.82
CA ASN A 17 -7.70 13.12 -11.77
C ASN A 17 -9.12 12.63 -12.07
N LYS A 18 -9.27 11.43 -12.64
CA LYS A 18 -10.58 10.79 -12.85
C LYS A 18 -11.20 10.23 -11.56
N ILE A 19 -10.41 10.07 -10.51
CA ILE A 19 -10.89 9.56 -9.22
C ILE A 19 -11.54 10.71 -8.47
N SER A 20 -12.83 10.59 -8.17
CA SER A 20 -13.57 11.63 -7.45
C SER A 20 -12.95 11.89 -6.06
N GLU A 21 -12.99 13.14 -5.61
CA GLU A 21 -12.39 13.56 -4.33
C GLU A 21 -13.06 12.94 -3.10
N ASP A 22 -14.32 12.53 -3.23
CA ASP A 22 -15.13 11.82 -2.24
C ASP A 22 -14.97 10.29 -2.31
N HIS A 23 -14.10 9.77 -3.19
CA HIS A 23 -13.87 8.32 -3.28
C HIS A 23 -13.32 7.74 -1.97
N LEU A 24 -13.84 6.59 -1.53
CA LEU A 24 -13.51 5.95 -0.25
C LEU A 24 -11.99 5.85 0.00
N LEU A 25 -11.22 5.35 -0.98
CA LEU A 25 -9.76 5.23 -0.84
C LEU A 25 -9.04 6.57 -0.66
N LYS A 26 -9.58 7.68 -1.21
CA LYS A 26 -9.05 9.03 -0.94
C LYS A 26 -9.36 9.47 0.50
N GLN A 27 -10.53 9.13 1.03
CA GLN A 27 -10.89 9.41 2.42
C GLN A 27 -9.98 8.63 3.38
N ILE A 28 -9.79 7.33 3.15
CA ILE A 28 -8.90 6.47 3.96
C ILE A 28 -7.47 6.99 3.92
N ASN A 29 -6.93 7.33 2.74
CA ASN A 29 -5.56 7.84 2.62
C ASN A 29 -5.35 9.22 3.31
N ARG A 30 -6.43 9.98 3.58
CA ARG A 30 -6.35 11.21 4.38
C ARG A 30 -6.44 10.93 5.88
N ALA A 31 -7.23 9.93 6.28
CA ALA A 31 -7.45 9.57 7.67
C ALA A 31 -6.27 8.81 8.28
N VAL A 32 -5.59 7.97 7.48
CA VAL A 32 -4.57 7.04 7.96
C VAL A 32 -3.19 7.45 7.46
N ASP A 33 -2.24 7.70 8.36
CA ASP A 33 -0.84 7.93 7.99
C ASP A 33 -0.05 6.62 7.95
N PHE A 34 -0.05 5.97 6.79
CA PHE A 34 0.66 4.70 6.55
C PHE A 34 2.17 4.74 6.82
N SER A 35 2.78 5.89 7.11
CA SER A 35 4.19 5.93 7.51
C SER A 35 4.48 5.17 8.80
N PHE A 36 3.48 4.90 9.66
CA PHE A 36 3.59 4.08 10.88
C PHE A 36 4.21 2.70 10.60
N VAL A 37 4.04 2.19 9.38
CA VAL A 37 4.61 0.92 8.93
C VAL A 37 6.13 0.92 9.04
N ASN A 38 6.78 2.07 8.89
CA ASN A 38 8.24 2.15 9.04
C ASN A 38 8.66 1.90 10.50
N ASP A 39 7.87 2.35 11.46
CA ASP A 39 8.13 2.18 12.89
C ASP A 39 7.97 0.70 13.29
N ILE A 40 6.94 0.02 12.77
CA ILE A 40 6.75 -1.44 12.94
C ILE A 40 7.96 -2.24 12.44
N PHE A 41 8.63 -1.75 11.39
CA PHE A 41 9.73 -2.47 10.75
C PHE A 41 11.12 -1.91 11.06
N GLU A 42 11.24 -1.00 12.02
CA GLU A 42 12.49 -0.31 12.36
C GLU A 42 13.58 -1.29 12.83
N ASP A 43 13.22 -2.26 13.67
CA ASP A 43 14.13 -3.30 14.18
C ASP A 43 14.57 -4.32 13.12
N SER A 44 13.80 -4.45 12.05
CA SER A 44 14.05 -5.42 10.97
C SER A 44 14.95 -4.88 9.85
N TYR A 45 15.51 -3.68 10.05
CA TYR A 45 16.21 -2.91 9.04
C TYR A 45 17.68 -3.33 8.87
N CYS A 46 18.02 -3.84 7.69
CA CYS A 46 19.41 -3.91 7.26
C CYS A 46 19.78 -2.57 6.59
N LYS A 47 20.54 -1.71 7.30
CA LYS A 47 20.88 -0.33 6.89
C LYS A 47 21.50 -0.16 5.50
N TYR A 48 21.97 -1.24 4.87
CA TYR A 48 22.74 -1.21 3.65
C TYR A 48 22.02 -1.76 2.40
N TYR A 49 20.92 -2.53 2.54
CA TYR A 49 20.25 -3.23 1.43
C TYR A 49 18.73 -3.37 1.61
N GLY A 50 18.08 -2.44 2.30
CA GLY A 50 16.65 -2.54 2.62
C GLY A 50 15.72 -2.30 1.43
N ARG A 51 14.61 -3.07 1.35
CA ARG A 51 13.43 -2.69 0.55
C ARG A 51 13.03 -1.26 0.91
N LEU A 52 12.76 -0.45 -0.11
CA LEU A 52 12.38 0.94 0.07
C LEU A 52 11.13 1.02 0.98
N ALA A 53 11.08 2.01 1.87
CA ALA A 53 9.91 2.31 2.70
C ALA A 53 8.59 2.31 1.88
N LYS A 54 8.68 2.79 0.62
CA LYS A 54 7.62 2.73 -0.39
C LYS A 54 7.00 1.34 -0.53
N GLU A 55 7.82 0.29 -0.60
CA GLU A 55 7.33 -1.08 -0.76
C GLU A 55 6.54 -1.55 0.45
N ARG A 56 6.97 -1.24 1.69
CA ARG A 56 6.27 -1.69 2.89
C ARG A 56 4.88 -1.06 3.03
N GLU A 57 4.80 0.26 2.81
CA GLU A 57 3.52 0.96 2.79
C GLU A 57 2.59 0.39 1.72
N MET A 58 3.11 0.12 0.52
CA MET A 58 2.34 -0.49 -0.56
C MET A 58 1.81 -1.88 -0.17
N MET A 59 2.64 -2.72 0.46
CA MET A 59 2.20 -4.05 0.91
C MET A 59 1.07 -3.98 1.94
N ILE A 60 1.14 -3.04 2.89
CA ILE A 60 0.07 -2.83 3.89
C ILE A 60 -1.20 -2.32 3.21
N LYS A 61 -1.08 -1.38 2.27
CA LYS A 61 -2.22 -0.89 1.50
C LYS A 61 -2.86 -1.97 0.63
N LEU A 62 -2.10 -2.91 0.09
CA LEU A 62 -2.64 -4.10 -0.59
C LEU A 62 -3.47 -4.96 0.37
N LEU A 63 -3.02 -5.17 1.62
CA LEU A 63 -3.80 -5.90 2.63
C LEU A 63 -5.10 -5.16 3.01
N VAL A 64 -5.06 -3.82 3.07
CA VAL A 64 -6.26 -3.00 3.28
C VAL A 64 -7.24 -3.19 2.12
N LEU A 65 -6.78 -3.22 0.87
CA LEU A 65 -7.63 -3.48 -0.29
C LEU A 65 -8.23 -4.89 -0.26
N GLU A 66 -7.45 -5.91 0.12
CA GLU A 66 -7.95 -7.27 0.32
C GLU A 66 -9.09 -7.31 1.33
N TYR A 67 -8.92 -6.63 2.46
CA TYR A 67 -9.94 -6.56 3.51
C TYR A 67 -11.20 -5.80 3.05
N LEU A 68 -11.04 -4.58 2.54
CA LEU A 68 -12.17 -3.71 2.16
C LEU A 68 -13.06 -4.32 1.06
N TYR A 69 -12.44 -5.06 0.13
CA TYR A 69 -13.12 -5.60 -1.04
C TYR A 69 -13.24 -7.12 -1.04
N ASN A 70 -12.86 -7.77 0.07
CA ASN A 70 -12.89 -9.23 0.24
C ASN A 70 -12.19 -9.98 -0.91
N LEU A 71 -10.93 -9.60 -1.20
CA LEU A 71 -10.12 -10.15 -2.28
C LEU A 71 -9.03 -11.08 -1.73
N SER A 72 -8.69 -12.12 -2.48
CA SER A 72 -7.46 -12.91 -2.23
C SER A 72 -6.19 -12.19 -2.72
N ASP A 73 -5.01 -12.67 -2.31
CA ASP A 73 -3.70 -12.16 -2.75
C ASP A 73 -3.56 -12.03 -4.27
N ARG A 74 -4.08 -13.03 -5.00
CA ARG A 74 -4.02 -13.02 -6.47
C ARG A 74 -5.02 -12.04 -7.06
N GLU A 75 -6.20 -11.96 -6.46
CA GLU A 75 -7.25 -11.05 -6.92
C GLU A 75 -6.88 -9.60 -6.66
N VAL A 76 -6.30 -9.25 -5.51
CA VAL A 76 -5.91 -7.88 -5.23
C VAL A 76 -4.83 -7.40 -6.19
N ILE A 77 -3.83 -8.23 -6.50
CA ILE A 77 -2.81 -7.87 -7.50
C ILE A 77 -3.44 -7.73 -8.89
N ARG A 78 -4.34 -8.64 -9.27
CA ARG A 78 -5.05 -8.55 -10.56
C ARG A 78 -5.90 -7.28 -10.65
N GLU A 79 -6.71 -6.99 -9.64
CA GLU A 79 -7.57 -5.81 -9.59
C GLU A 79 -6.75 -4.51 -9.51
N ALA A 80 -5.65 -4.49 -8.76
CA ALA A 80 -4.77 -3.34 -8.68
C ALA A 80 -4.06 -3.04 -10.02
N ASN A 81 -3.86 -4.02 -10.90
CA ASN A 81 -3.40 -3.80 -12.28
C ASN A 81 -4.48 -3.24 -13.21
N LEU A 82 -5.76 -3.30 -12.85
CA LEU A 82 -6.88 -2.88 -13.70
C LEU A 82 -7.56 -1.61 -13.20
N ASN A 83 -7.48 -1.34 -11.89
CA ASN A 83 -8.22 -0.28 -11.23
C ASN A 83 -7.30 0.90 -10.87
N ILE A 84 -7.48 2.03 -11.57
CA ILE A 84 -6.68 3.25 -11.33
C ILE A 84 -6.82 3.80 -9.91
N ALA A 85 -7.96 3.59 -9.24
CA ALA A 85 -8.13 4.03 -7.86
C ALA A 85 -7.27 3.20 -6.90
N TYR A 86 -7.05 1.92 -7.21
CA TYR A 86 -6.20 1.04 -6.41
C TYR A 86 -4.74 1.44 -6.63
N MET A 87 -4.30 1.62 -7.88
CA MET A 87 -2.96 2.12 -8.18
C MET A 87 -2.67 3.47 -7.49
N TRP A 88 -3.64 4.39 -7.54
CA TRP A 88 -3.53 5.68 -6.85
C TRP A 88 -3.33 5.48 -5.35
N PHE A 89 -4.18 4.66 -4.73
CA PHE A 89 -4.12 4.38 -3.31
C PHE A 89 -2.78 3.76 -2.90
N LEU A 90 -2.27 2.83 -3.70
CA LEU A 90 -0.97 2.16 -3.49
C LEU A 90 0.23 3.10 -3.63
N GLY A 91 0.06 4.30 -4.19
CA GLY A 91 1.14 5.28 -4.36
C GLY A 91 2.15 4.88 -5.44
N ILE A 92 1.70 4.11 -6.45
CA ILE A 92 2.48 3.76 -7.64
C ILE A 92 2.03 4.63 -8.82
N ASN A 93 2.87 4.77 -9.85
CA ASN A 93 2.46 5.34 -11.13
C ASN A 93 1.65 4.30 -11.93
N PRO A 94 0.77 4.71 -12.88
CA PRO A 94 -0.06 3.78 -13.64
C PRO A 94 0.69 2.72 -14.45
N GLU A 95 1.92 3.00 -14.84
CA GLU A 95 2.80 2.12 -15.61
C GLU A 95 3.78 1.29 -14.75
N GLU A 96 3.81 1.50 -13.42
CA GLU A 96 4.65 0.71 -12.53
C GLU A 96 4.10 -0.71 -12.37
N GLU A 97 5.01 -1.69 -12.36
CA GLU A 97 4.65 -3.08 -12.10
C GLU A 97 4.39 -3.33 -10.62
N LEU A 98 3.35 -4.12 -10.33
CA LEU A 98 3.05 -4.59 -8.98
C LEU A 98 3.89 -5.83 -8.63
N PRO A 99 4.16 -6.05 -7.33
CA PRO A 99 4.83 -7.25 -6.87
C PRO A 99 4.01 -8.51 -7.18
N ASP A 100 4.68 -9.64 -7.35
CA ASP A 100 4.02 -10.94 -7.43
C ASP A 100 3.22 -11.24 -6.14
N ALA A 101 2.06 -11.86 -6.29
CA ALA A 101 1.16 -12.18 -5.17
C ALA A 101 1.84 -13.03 -4.08
N SER A 102 2.83 -13.87 -4.42
CA SER A 102 3.58 -14.65 -3.41
C SER A 102 4.36 -13.76 -2.42
N LEU A 103 4.66 -12.52 -2.78
CA LEU A 103 5.29 -11.56 -1.88
C LEU A 103 4.34 -11.09 -0.78
N LEU A 104 3.03 -11.02 -1.04
CA LEU A 104 2.02 -10.68 -0.02
C LEU A 104 1.91 -11.76 1.05
N SER A 105 1.82 -13.03 0.61
CA SER A 105 1.83 -14.17 1.52
C SER A 105 3.11 -14.23 2.37
N LYS A 106 4.29 -14.00 1.77
CA LYS A 106 5.57 -13.92 2.50
C LYS A 106 5.60 -12.73 3.45
N PHE A 107 5.06 -11.58 3.05
CA PHE A 107 5.00 -10.39 3.89
C PHE A 107 4.14 -10.65 5.14
N ARG A 108 2.93 -11.18 4.98
CA ARG A 108 2.09 -11.58 6.12
C ARG A 108 2.79 -12.58 7.05
N THR A 109 3.29 -13.67 6.48
CA THR A 109 3.84 -14.77 7.27
C THR A 109 5.20 -14.47 7.91
N GLN A 110 6.02 -13.57 7.37
CA GLN A 110 7.38 -13.34 7.86
C GLN A 110 7.57 -11.98 8.53
N ARG A 111 6.71 -11.01 8.23
CA ARG A 111 6.86 -9.61 8.67
C ARG A 111 5.72 -9.16 9.57
N LEU A 112 4.52 -9.72 9.43
CA LEU A 112 3.37 -9.41 10.28
C LEU A 112 3.10 -10.47 11.37
N LYS A 113 4.08 -11.32 11.70
CA LYS A 113 3.87 -12.43 12.67
C LYS A 113 3.33 -11.98 14.02
N ASP A 114 3.72 -10.79 14.46
CA ASP A 114 3.38 -10.24 15.77
C ASP A 114 2.42 -9.03 15.68
N VAL A 115 1.94 -8.70 14.48
CA VAL A 115 0.99 -7.61 14.23
C VAL A 115 -0.18 -8.18 13.44
N SER A 116 -1.32 -8.35 14.09
CA SER A 116 -2.51 -8.84 13.41
C SER A 116 -2.98 -7.82 12.37
N VAL A 117 -3.49 -8.29 11.23
CA VAL A 117 -4.16 -7.41 10.26
C VAL A 117 -5.30 -6.67 10.96
N ASP A 118 -5.97 -7.30 11.92
CA ASP A 118 -7.02 -6.68 12.73
C ASP A 118 -6.51 -5.47 13.55
N GLU A 119 -5.30 -5.52 14.10
CA GLU A 119 -4.68 -4.37 14.79
C GLU A 119 -4.35 -3.23 13.81
N ILE A 120 -3.89 -3.56 12.60
CA ILE A 120 -3.71 -2.55 11.56
C ILE A 120 -5.05 -1.92 11.17
N MET A 121 -6.11 -2.73 11.08
CA MET A 121 -7.44 -2.24 10.74
C MET A 121 -8.06 -1.39 11.86
N LYS A 122 -7.73 -1.63 13.14
CA LYS A 122 -8.16 -0.77 14.25
C LYS A 122 -7.63 0.65 14.18
N GLU A 123 -6.47 0.86 13.58
CA GLU A 123 -5.92 2.21 13.33
C GLU A 123 -6.63 2.93 12.17
N ILE A 124 -7.54 2.25 11.47
CA ILE A 124 -8.34 2.79 10.34
C ILE A 124 -9.77 3.15 10.77
N GLU A 125 -10.26 2.64 11.93
CA GLU A 125 -11.58 2.97 12.53
C GLU A 125 -11.53 4.24 13.40
#